data_AF-A0A3N6JCR0-F1
#
_entry.id   AF-A0A3N6JCR0-F1
#
_cell.length_a   1.000
_cell.length_b   1.000
_cell.length_c   1.000
_cell.angle_alpha   90.00
_cell.angle_beta   90.00
_cell.angle_gamma   90.00
#
_symmetry.space_group_name_H-M   'P 1'
#
loop_
_entity.id
_entity.type
_entity.pdbx_description
1 polymer ?
#
loop_
_entity_poly.entity_id
_entity_poly.type
_entity_poly.pdbx_seq_one_letter_code
_entity_poly.pdbx_strand_id
1 'polypeptide(L)'
;MSRASNEISNQSTGYCPDVSSWPAVAQAPDLAAVVRPSGFTHEVVFRRCHSCRELNVVREEDFVCVFCDEPLPREWNVDTPES
;
A
#
# COMPACT_ATOMS: atom_id res chain seq x y z
N MET A 1 -11.53 18.43 -21.14
CA MET A 1 -10.88 17.15 -21.51
C MET A 1 -10.27 16.59 -20.23
N SER A 2 -10.84 15.52 -19.66
CA SER A 2 -10.26 14.84 -18.49
C SER A 2 -8.97 14.14 -18.88
N ARG A 3 -7.96 14.19 -18.00
CA ARG A 3 -6.72 13.43 -18.15
C ARG A 3 -6.93 12.06 -17.49
N ALA A 4 -6.57 10.97 -18.16
CA ALA A 4 -6.58 9.65 -17.53
C ALA A 4 -5.20 9.39 -16.91
N SER A 5 -5.14 8.96 -15.64
CA SER A 5 -3.92 8.36 -15.12
C SER A 5 -3.91 6.89 -15.52
N ASN A 6 -2.89 6.48 -16.26
CA ASN A 6 -2.78 5.10 -16.72
C ASN A 6 -2.23 4.17 -15.63
N GLU A 7 -1.65 4.74 -14.57
CA GLU A 7 -1.04 4.00 -13.48
C GLU A 7 -1.34 4.64 -12.11
N ILE A 8 -1.62 3.81 -11.10
CA ILE A 8 -1.67 4.16 -9.68
C ILE A 8 -0.76 3.17 -8.92
N SER A 9 0.11 3.68 -8.04
CA SER A 9 1.01 2.88 -7.20
C SER A 9 0.92 3.30 -5.73
N ASN A 10 1.11 2.34 -4.82
CA ASN A 10 1.24 2.58 -3.37
C ASN A 10 2.69 2.74 -2.91
N GLN A 11 3.65 2.79 -3.84
CA GLN A 11 5.05 3.12 -3.52
C GLN A 11 5.28 4.62 -3.65
N SER A 12 5.73 5.25 -2.55
CA SER A 12 6.28 6.61 -2.64
C SER A 12 7.67 6.56 -3.28
N THR A 13 7.97 7.51 -4.16
CA THR A 13 9.29 7.69 -4.77
C THR A 13 10.28 8.47 -3.88
N GLY A 14 9.97 8.64 -2.59
CA GLY A 14 10.87 9.25 -1.60
C GLY A 14 10.41 10.59 -1.02
N TYR A 15 9.19 11.04 -1.32
CA TYR A 15 8.57 12.17 -0.63
C TYR A 15 7.46 11.66 0.30
N CYS A 16 7.63 11.83 1.60
CA CYS A 16 6.62 11.55 2.61
C CYS A 16 6.22 12.88 3.27
N PRO A 17 5.14 13.54 2.81
CA PRO A 17 4.58 14.66 3.56
C PRO A 17 3.99 14.15 4.88
N ASP A 18 3.74 15.05 5.83
CA ASP A 18 3.08 14.68 7.09
C ASP A 18 1.76 13.94 6.83
N VAL A 19 1.41 12.99 7.69
CA VAL A 19 0.20 12.16 7.55
C VAL A 19 -1.09 12.97 7.43
N SER A 20 -1.12 14.20 7.98
CA SER A 20 -2.23 15.15 7.81
C SER A 20 -2.44 15.60 6.36
N SER A 21 -1.49 15.33 5.47
CA SER A 21 -1.56 15.67 4.04
C SER A 21 -2.37 14.65 3.23
N TRP A 22 -2.59 13.44 3.74
CA TRP A 22 -3.29 12.37 3.02
C TRP A 22 -4.70 12.74 2.55
N PRO A 23 -5.55 13.42 3.35
CA PRO A 23 -6.86 13.87 2.88
C PRO A 23 -6.78 14.83 1.69
N ALA A 24 -5.76 15.70 1.63
CA ALA A 24 -5.57 16.62 0.51
C ALA A 24 -5.11 15.87 -0.75
N VAL A 25 -4.19 14.91 -0.60
CA VAL A 25 -3.73 14.03 -1.69
C VAL A 25 -4.88 13.20 -2.25
N ALA A 26 -5.76 12.66 -1.40
CA ALA A 26 -6.91 11.86 -1.80
C ALA A 26 -7.92 12.64 -2.66
N GLN A 27 -8.05 13.95 -2.43
CA GLN A 27 -8.95 14.86 -3.16
C GLN A 27 -8.34 15.41 -4.46
N ALA A 28 -7.01 15.48 -4.56
CA ALA A 28 -6.32 16.13 -5.66
C ALA A 28 -6.71 15.58 -7.06
N PRO A 29 -6.89 14.26 -7.28
CA PRO A 29 -7.29 13.79 -8.60
C PRO A 29 -8.73 14.17 -8.99
N ASP A 30 -9.64 14.33 -8.03
CA ASP A 30 -11.01 14.80 -8.31
C ASP A 30 -10.99 16.26 -8.78
N LEU A 31 -10.21 17.10 -8.09
CA LEU A 31 -9.97 18.49 -8.49
C LEU A 31 -9.27 18.60 -9.84
N ALA A 32 -8.39 17.66 -10.17
CA ALA A 32 -7.68 17.61 -11.45
C ALA A 32 -8.52 16.98 -12.59
N ALA A 33 -9.77 16.58 -12.32
CA ALA A 33 -10.65 15.86 -13.24
C ALA A 33 -9.97 14.61 -13.85
N VAL A 34 -9.18 13.91 -13.03
CA VAL A 34 -8.44 12.70 -13.42
C VAL A 34 -9.28 11.47 -13.14
N VAL A 35 -9.52 10.66 -14.17
CA VAL A 35 -10.19 9.36 -14.00
C VAL A 35 -9.21 8.38 -13.36
N ARG A 36 -9.64 7.73 -12.28
CA ARG A 36 -8.83 6.79 -11.51
C ARG A 36 -9.23 5.34 -11.85
N PRO A 37 -8.26 4.43 -12.07
CA PRO A 37 -8.47 3.00 -11.91
C PRO A 37 -9.10 2.67 -10.53
N SER A 38 -9.81 1.54 -10.44
CA SER A 38 -10.47 1.09 -9.20
C SER A 38 -9.50 0.64 -8.09
N GLY A 39 -8.21 0.52 -8.39
CA GLY A 39 -7.17 0.08 -7.47
C GLY A 39 -5.77 0.42 -7.96
N PHE A 40 -4.76 -0.12 -7.28
CA PHE A 40 -3.37 0.01 -7.72
C PHE A 40 -3.15 -0.79 -9.01
N THR A 41 -2.42 -0.20 -9.94
CA THR A 41 -1.99 -0.88 -11.17
C THR A 41 -0.92 -1.92 -10.87
N HIS A 42 -0.04 -1.61 -9.90
CA HIS A 42 0.94 -2.53 -9.34
C HIS A 42 0.85 -2.44 -7.81
N GLU A 43 0.16 -3.39 -7.19
CA GLU A 43 -0.02 -3.42 -5.75
C GLU A 43 1.22 -4.00 -5.06
N VAL A 44 1.82 -3.24 -4.13
CA VAL A 44 2.75 -3.79 -3.16
C VAL A 44 1.98 -4.26 -1.94
N VAL A 45 1.97 -5.56 -1.71
CA VAL A 45 1.20 -6.19 -0.63
C VAL A 45 2.05 -6.26 0.63
N PHE A 46 1.61 -5.59 1.70
CA PHE A 46 2.28 -5.60 3.00
C PHE A 46 1.63 -6.58 3.98
N ARG A 47 2.44 -7.28 4.78
CA ARG A 47 1.97 -8.17 5.86
C ARG A 47 2.84 -8.04 7.10
N ARG A 48 2.22 -8.03 8.27
CA ARG A 48 2.93 -8.13 9.55
C ARG A 48 3.08 -9.60 9.92
N CYS A 49 4.29 -10.05 10.22
CA CYS A 49 4.50 -11.41 10.71
C CYS A 49 3.99 -11.56 12.14
N HIS A 50 3.22 -12.60 12.47
CA HIS A 50 2.79 -12.82 13.85
C HIS A 50 3.90 -13.35 14.77
N SER A 51 4.93 -14.00 14.20
CA SER A 51 6.05 -14.57 14.96
C SER A 51 7.09 -13.50 15.32
N CYS A 52 7.65 -12.82 14.32
CA CYS A 52 8.72 -11.84 14.55
C CYS A 52 8.26 -10.37 14.55
N ARG A 53 6.99 -10.09 14.22
CA ARG A 53 6.38 -8.75 14.15
C ARG A 53 6.91 -7.81 13.07
N GLU A 54 7.85 -8.27 12.25
CA GLU A 54 8.37 -7.48 11.14
C GLU A 54 7.32 -7.25 10.04
N LEU A 55 7.41 -6.09 9.41
CA LEU A 55 6.60 -5.74 8.24
C LEU A 55 7.29 -6.26 6.97
N ASN A 56 6.57 -7.10 6.24
CA ASN A 56 7.05 -7.77 5.05
C ASN A 56 6.33 -7.23 3.81
N VAL A 57 7.04 -7.24 2.69
CA VAL A 57 6.47 -7.12 1.36
C VAL A 57 6.33 -8.51 0.78
N VAL A 58 5.11 -8.93 0.47
CA VAL A 58 4.84 -10.20 -0.22
C VAL A 58 5.34 -10.08 -1.66
N ARG A 59 6.16 -11.03 -2.09
CA ARG A 59 6.73 -11.10 -3.45
C ARG A 59 6.11 -12.29 -4.15
N GLU A 60 5.67 -12.10 -5.40
CA GLU A 60 5.21 -13.21 -6.26
C GLU A 60 4.10 -14.07 -5.60
N GLU A 61 3.24 -13.43 -4.80
CA GLU A 61 2.19 -14.09 -4.01
C GLU A 61 2.69 -15.12 -2.97
N ASP A 62 3.98 -15.09 -2.63
CA ASP A 62 4.58 -15.95 -1.62
C ASP A 62 4.47 -15.33 -0.22
N PHE A 63 3.57 -15.90 0.58
CA PHE A 63 3.24 -15.43 1.93
C PHE A 63 4.19 -16.05 2.97
N VAL A 64 5.48 -15.73 2.88
CA VAL A 64 6.52 -16.18 3.81
C VAL A 64 7.32 -14.99 4.33
N CYS A 65 7.59 -14.96 5.63
CA CYS A 65 8.35 -13.91 6.27
C CYS A 65 9.84 -14.03 5.92
N VAL A 66 10.42 -13.03 5.27
CA VAL A 66 11.84 -13.06 4.88
C VAL A 66 12.81 -13.04 6.08
N PHE A 67 12.32 -12.69 7.26
CA PHE A 67 13.14 -12.57 8.47
C PHE A 67 13.17 -13.84 9.33
N CYS A 68 12.14 -14.70 9.24
CA CYS A 68 12.04 -15.88 10.11
C CYS A 68 11.41 -17.11 9.45
N ASP A 69 11.15 -17.07 8.14
CA ASP A 69 10.59 -18.14 7.33
C ASP A 69 9.19 -18.64 7.74
N GLU A 70 8.54 -17.97 8.70
CA GLU A 70 7.17 -18.30 9.12
C GLU A 70 6.12 -17.83 8.09
N PRO A 71 5.00 -18.56 7.93
CA PRO A 71 3.91 -18.16 7.07
C PRO A 71 3.31 -16.80 7.47
N LEU A 72 3.01 -15.97 6.46
CA LEU A 72 2.33 -14.69 6.62
C LEU A 72 0.81 -14.86 6.43
N PRO A 73 -0.01 -14.02 7.12
CA PRO A 73 -1.45 -14.01 6.89
C PRO A 73 -1.81 -13.65 5.45
N ARG A 74 -2.81 -14.31 4.89
CA ARG A 74 -3.35 -13.98 3.56
C ARG A 74 -4.18 -12.70 3.57
N GLU A 75 -4.82 -12.42 4.69
CA GLU A 75 -5.61 -11.21 4.90
C GLU A 75 -4.73 -10.05 5.40
N TRP A 76 -5.19 -8.83 5.14
CA TRP A 76 -4.50 -7.62 5.58
C TRP A 76 -4.48 -7.51 7.12
N ASN A 77 -3.31 -7.22 7.71
CA ASN A 77 -3.12 -7.17 9.16
C ASN A 77 -2.18 -6.06 9.65
N VAL A 78 -1.96 -5.02 8.84
CA VAL A 78 -1.00 -3.94 9.15
C VAL A 78 -1.66 -2.81 9.96
N ASP A 79 -2.96 -2.57 9.77
CA ASP A 79 -3.71 -1.48 10.43
C ASP A 79 -4.08 -1.77 11.87
N THR A 80 -3.96 -3.02 12.32
CA THR A 80 -4.28 -3.38 13.70
C THR A 80 -3.24 -2.74 14.60
N PRO A 81 -3.60 -1.76 15.45
CA PRO A 81 -2.67 -1.27 16.45
C PRO A 81 -2.34 -2.42 17.39
N GLU A 82 -1.06 -2.55 17.78
CA GLU A 82 -0.72 -3.42 18.91
C GLU A 82 -1.57 -2.96 20.11
N SER A 83 -2.40 -3.86 20.63
CA SER A 83 -3.21 -3.62 21.83
C SER A 83 -2.36 -3.68 23.09
#